data_AF-A0A2D7TYI1-F1
#
_entry.id   AF-A0A2D7TYI1-F1
#
_cell.length_a   1.000
_cell.length_b   1.000
_cell.length_c   1.000
_cell.angle_alpha   90.00
_cell.angle_beta   90.00
_cell.angle_gamma   90.00
#
_symmetry.space_group_name_H-M   'P 1'
#
loop_
_entity.id
_entity.type
_entity.pdbx_description
1 polymer ?
#
loop_
_entity_poly.entity_id
_entity_poly.type
_entity_poly.pdbx_seq_one_letter_code
_entity_poly.pdbx_strand_id
1 'polypeptide(L)'
;MTKGFKLNYLQSTIIEPFSLSGVGVHTGRAITARIEPSDTNSGICFWREDIHEQNNKIQAHINNTVSASLCTRIENNDGVGINTIEHFMSALFAMGIDNANIYVDGPEMPILDGSSELIVKALLKAGQRQQKYPASYLKILKEVSIINENGAWARINPSSNLELSLHIDFPDPGIGQQKIDYSFTTSSYIETISPARTFCMLRDVENMQHAGLAKGGTLENAVVVDNGKILNEGGLRMNDECVRHKALDCMGDLFLTGMPIFGKIEAFRPGHALTLKLLHTLMADKSAYVVKTISEDVAPARGFVNLPKSAAAIPA
;
A
#
# COMPACT_ATOMS: atom_id res chain seq x y z
N MET A 1 26.83 -12.88 -8.93
CA MET A 1 27.39 -12.37 -7.65
C MET A 1 26.49 -11.26 -7.13
N THR A 2 25.43 -11.63 -6.41
CA THR A 2 24.46 -10.71 -5.80
C THR A 2 25.03 -10.18 -4.48
N LYS A 3 25.76 -9.07 -4.54
CA LYS A 3 26.14 -8.32 -3.33
C LYS A 3 24.88 -7.64 -2.76
N GLY A 4 24.50 -7.95 -1.52
CA GLY A 4 23.83 -6.95 -0.66
C GLY A 4 22.60 -7.36 0.16
N PHE A 5 21.89 -8.45 -0.13
CA PHE A 5 20.65 -8.76 0.59
C PHE A 5 20.88 -9.84 1.67
N LYS A 6 20.79 -9.46 2.94
CA LYS A 6 20.74 -10.43 4.06
C LYS A 6 19.27 -10.78 4.34
N LEU A 7 19.01 -12.07 4.52
CA LEU A 7 17.75 -12.60 5.02
C LEU A 7 17.54 -12.12 6.46
N ASN A 8 16.38 -11.51 6.74
CA ASN A 8 16.13 -10.79 7.98
C ASN A 8 15.09 -11.49 8.84
N TYR A 9 15.47 -11.79 10.07
CA TYR A 9 14.63 -12.45 11.08
C TYR A 9 13.98 -11.48 12.06
N LEU A 10 14.34 -10.20 12.01
CA LEU A 10 13.99 -9.18 13.00
C LEU A 10 13.07 -8.12 12.41
N GLN A 11 12.17 -7.59 13.26
CA GLN A 11 11.38 -6.41 12.96
C GLN A 11 12.27 -5.22 12.65
N SER A 12 11.72 -4.26 11.91
CA SER A 12 12.45 -3.05 11.57
C SER A 12 11.60 -1.78 11.65
N THR A 13 12.33 -0.67 11.76
CA THR A 13 11.80 0.69 11.71
C THR A 13 12.76 1.59 10.92
N ILE A 14 12.35 2.82 10.61
CA ILE A 14 13.21 3.79 9.92
C ILE A 14 14.32 4.32 10.85
N ILE A 15 15.40 4.87 10.30
CA ILE A 15 16.46 5.50 11.10
C ILE A 15 16.14 6.96 11.35
N GLU A 16 16.10 7.75 10.28
CA GLU A 16 15.87 9.19 10.32
C GLU A 16 14.41 9.51 10.02
N PRO A 17 13.73 10.35 10.83
CA PRO A 17 12.39 10.79 10.51
C PRO A 17 12.38 11.62 9.22
N PHE A 18 11.28 11.58 8.48
CA PHE A 18 11.11 12.37 7.26
C PHE A 18 9.67 12.85 7.11
N SER A 19 9.46 13.88 6.28
CA SER A 19 8.13 14.41 5.97
C SER A 19 7.91 14.45 4.46
N LEU A 20 6.67 14.23 4.05
CA LEU A 20 6.19 14.37 2.68
C LEU A 20 4.95 15.25 2.70
N SER A 21 4.96 16.31 1.89
CA SER A 21 3.85 17.24 1.77
C SER A 21 3.28 17.20 0.35
N GLY A 22 1.97 17.37 0.24
CA GLY A 22 1.27 17.38 -1.04
C GLY A 22 -0.20 17.74 -0.86
N VAL A 23 -0.99 17.51 -1.90
CA VAL A 23 -2.44 17.64 -1.84
C VAL A 23 -3.06 16.30 -1.46
N GLY A 24 -4.15 16.30 -0.70
CA GLY A 24 -4.99 15.13 -0.55
C GLY A 24 -5.89 14.94 -1.77
N VAL A 25 -5.92 13.72 -2.34
CA VAL A 25 -6.59 13.49 -3.64
C VAL A 25 -8.09 13.73 -3.57
N HIS A 26 -8.75 13.38 -2.46
CA HIS A 26 -10.19 13.52 -2.36
C HIS A 26 -10.60 14.88 -1.82
N THR A 27 -9.96 15.36 -0.77
CA THR A 27 -10.33 16.62 -0.10
C THR A 27 -9.78 17.86 -0.80
N GLY A 28 -8.68 17.73 -1.56
CA GLY A 28 -7.98 18.88 -2.16
C GLY A 28 -7.21 19.73 -1.15
N ARG A 29 -7.11 19.31 0.12
CA ARG A 29 -6.38 20.04 1.16
C ARG A 29 -4.88 19.86 0.98
N ALA A 30 -4.10 20.88 1.36
CA ALA A 30 -2.67 20.70 1.59
C ALA A 30 -2.48 19.83 2.85
N ILE A 31 -1.64 18.80 2.75
CA ILE A 31 -1.41 17.79 3.79
C ILE A 31 0.08 17.53 3.88
N THR A 32 0.59 17.45 5.10
CA THR A 32 1.91 16.98 5.46
C THR A 32 1.81 15.71 6.30
N ALA A 33 2.48 14.65 5.85
CA ALA A 33 2.68 13.44 6.61
C ALA A 33 4.13 13.33 7.07
N ARG A 34 4.36 13.16 8.37
CA ARG A 34 5.66 12.92 8.99
C ARG A 34 5.75 11.49 9.50
N ILE A 35 6.78 10.77 9.07
CA ILE A 35 7.02 9.38 9.44
C ILE A 35 8.19 9.36 10.41
N GLU A 36 7.98 8.70 11.55
CA GLU A 36 8.95 8.57 12.63
C GLU A 36 9.19 7.11 13.00
N PRO A 37 10.39 6.78 13.53
CA PRO A 37 10.62 5.47 14.07
C PRO A 37 9.68 5.17 15.23
N SER A 38 9.40 3.88 15.43
CA SER A 38 8.59 3.41 16.56
C SER A 38 9.21 2.18 17.20
N ASP A 39 8.77 1.87 18.42
CA ASP A 39 9.22 0.73 19.19
C ASP A 39 8.79 -0.61 18.58
N THR A 40 9.48 -1.68 19.00
CA THR A 40 9.14 -3.06 18.67
C THR A 40 7.65 -3.35 18.95
N ASN A 41 7.01 -4.15 18.09
CA ASN A 41 5.62 -4.59 18.21
C ASN A 41 4.58 -3.45 18.21
N SER A 42 4.95 -2.22 17.87
CA SER A 42 3.98 -1.14 17.73
C SER A 42 3.12 -1.26 16.47
N GLY A 43 3.64 -1.94 15.43
CA GLY A 43 3.08 -1.91 14.10
C GLY A 43 3.14 -0.51 13.47
N ILE A 44 2.38 -0.32 12.39
CA ILE A 44 2.16 0.99 11.77
C ILE A 44 1.01 1.70 12.45
N CYS A 45 1.26 2.92 12.92
CA CYS A 45 0.26 3.71 13.63
C CYS A 45 0.16 5.12 13.05
N PHE A 46 -1.07 5.57 12.79
CA PHE A 46 -1.37 6.90 12.30
C PHE A 46 -1.82 7.81 13.46
N TRP A 47 -1.44 9.08 13.40
CA TRP A 47 -1.77 10.12 14.36
C TRP A 47 -2.30 11.35 13.64
N ARG A 48 -3.56 11.72 13.89
CA ARG A 48 -4.19 12.92 13.35
C ARG A 48 -3.81 14.14 14.19
N GLU A 49 -2.73 14.82 13.82
CA GLU A 49 -2.18 15.94 14.60
C GLU A 49 -3.11 17.16 14.63
N ASP A 50 -4.03 17.26 13.68
CA ASP A 50 -5.07 18.29 13.63
C ASP A 50 -6.24 18.03 14.60
N ILE A 51 -6.22 16.93 15.36
CA ILE A 51 -7.25 16.57 16.35
C ILE A 51 -6.64 16.54 17.75
N HIS A 52 -7.22 17.32 18.68
CA HIS A 52 -6.74 17.48 20.05
C HIS A 52 -7.76 17.08 21.13
N GLU A 53 -9.05 17.02 20.81
CA GLU A 53 -10.13 16.86 21.80
C GLU A 53 -10.50 15.40 22.08
N GLN A 54 -10.07 14.47 21.23
CA GLN A 54 -10.37 13.04 21.32
C GLN A 54 -9.14 12.20 20.95
N ASN A 55 -9.20 10.88 21.12
CA ASN A 55 -8.09 10.01 20.75
C ASN A 55 -7.78 10.15 19.26
N ASN A 56 -6.62 10.72 18.94
CA ASN A 56 -6.19 10.97 17.57
C ASN A 56 -5.31 9.86 16.99
N LYS A 57 -5.10 8.77 17.75
CA LYS A 57 -4.33 7.59 17.35
C LYS A 57 -5.21 6.58 16.63
N ILE A 58 -4.78 6.13 15.46
CA ILE A 58 -5.44 5.08 14.66
C ILE A 58 -4.42 3.99 14.32
N GLN A 59 -4.64 2.77 14.79
CA GLN A 59 -3.78 1.63 14.45
C GLN A 59 -4.10 1.15 13.03
N ALA A 60 -3.07 0.95 12.19
CA ALA A 60 -3.24 0.34 10.87
C ALA A 60 -3.47 -1.17 11.03
N HIS A 61 -4.73 -1.57 11.12
CA HIS A 61 -5.12 -2.95 11.34
C HIS A 61 -6.47 -3.23 10.68
N ILE A 62 -6.67 -4.44 10.20
CA ILE A 62 -7.88 -4.87 9.47
C ILE A 62 -9.16 -4.61 10.28
N ASN A 63 -9.12 -4.78 11.61
CA ASN A 63 -10.27 -4.52 12.48
C ASN A 63 -10.68 -3.05 12.55
N ASN A 64 -9.79 -2.13 12.20
CA ASN A 64 -10.07 -0.70 12.18
C ASN A 64 -10.52 -0.23 10.79
N THR A 65 -10.62 -1.13 9.81
CA THR A 65 -11.08 -0.74 8.46
C THR A 65 -12.56 -0.45 8.45
N VAL A 66 -12.93 0.61 7.75
CA VAL A 66 -14.33 1.01 7.53
C VAL A 66 -14.58 1.17 6.04
N SER A 67 -15.84 1.08 5.64
CA SER A 67 -16.21 1.25 4.24
C SER A 67 -15.89 2.67 3.77
N ALA A 68 -15.19 2.77 2.66
CA ALA A 68 -14.91 4.02 1.96
C ALA A 68 -14.98 3.78 0.45
N SER A 69 -15.30 4.84 -0.29
CA SER A 69 -15.25 4.84 -1.75
C SER A 69 -13.86 5.26 -2.21
N LEU A 70 -13.35 4.58 -3.24
CA LEU A 70 -12.12 4.93 -3.98
C LEU A 70 -10.79 4.89 -3.22
N CYS A 71 -10.78 4.50 -1.94
CA CYS A 71 -9.56 4.37 -1.13
C CYS A 71 -9.75 3.36 0.00
N THR A 72 -8.68 3.13 0.77
CA THR A 72 -8.72 2.42 2.04
C THR A 72 -8.75 3.41 3.21
N ARG A 73 -9.75 3.25 4.08
CA ARG A 73 -9.95 4.05 5.29
C ARG A 73 -9.86 3.18 6.53
N ILE A 74 -9.16 3.69 7.54
CA ILE A 74 -9.18 3.16 8.90
C ILE A 74 -9.74 4.20 9.88
N GLU A 75 -10.38 3.72 10.94
CA GLU A 75 -11.05 4.53 11.95
C GLU A 75 -10.87 3.89 13.34
N ASN A 76 -10.66 4.72 14.37
CA ASN A 76 -10.62 4.24 15.76
C ASN A 76 -12.02 4.26 16.41
N ASN A 77 -12.12 3.77 17.63
CA ASN A 77 -13.39 3.68 18.35
C ASN A 77 -14.04 5.05 18.67
N ASP A 78 -13.28 6.14 18.58
CA ASP A 78 -13.75 7.51 18.81
C ASP A 78 -14.25 8.15 17.49
N GLY A 79 -14.27 7.41 16.38
CA GLY A 79 -14.68 7.91 15.06
C GLY A 79 -13.61 8.73 14.34
N VAL A 80 -12.37 8.83 14.88
CA VAL A 80 -11.26 9.46 14.16
C VAL A 80 -10.75 8.50 13.11
N GLY A 81 -10.76 8.93 11.85
CA GLY A 81 -10.23 8.14 10.75
C GLY A 81 -9.27 8.90 9.84
N ILE A 82 -8.59 8.11 9.01
CA ILE A 82 -7.63 8.56 7.99
C ILE A 82 -7.91 7.79 6.70
N ASN A 83 -8.00 8.51 5.58
CA ASN A 83 -8.23 7.95 4.24
C ASN A 83 -6.93 7.80 3.44
N THR A 84 -7.00 7.03 2.36
CA THR A 84 -5.98 6.96 1.31
C THR A 84 -4.63 6.47 1.83
N ILE A 85 -4.65 5.53 2.77
CA ILE A 85 -3.42 5.00 3.39
C ILE A 85 -2.68 3.98 2.52
N GLU A 86 -3.36 3.42 1.50
CA GLU A 86 -2.94 2.26 0.71
C GLU A 86 -1.56 2.43 0.06
N HIS A 87 -1.24 3.59 -0.52
CA HIS A 87 0.07 3.79 -1.18
C HIS A 87 1.23 3.82 -0.17
N PHE A 88 1.01 4.45 0.99
CA PHE A 88 1.98 4.47 2.08
C PHE A 88 2.15 3.09 2.69
N MET A 89 1.04 2.39 2.95
CA MET A 89 1.06 1.01 3.45
C MET A 89 1.77 0.07 2.48
N SER A 90 1.56 0.24 1.17
CA SER A 90 2.22 -0.53 0.11
C SER A 90 3.75 -0.31 0.12
N ALA A 91 4.19 0.94 0.24
CA ALA A 91 5.61 1.28 0.31
C ALA A 91 6.27 0.75 1.61
N LEU A 92 5.63 0.95 2.77
CA LEU A 92 6.12 0.45 4.06
C LEU A 92 6.20 -1.08 4.06
N PHE A 93 5.20 -1.75 3.50
CA PHE A 93 5.23 -3.17 3.22
C PHE A 93 6.45 -3.51 2.35
N ALA A 94 6.56 -2.97 1.16
CA ALA A 94 7.63 -3.38 0.24
C ALA A 94 9.04 -3.15 0.81
N MET A 95 9.22 -2.08 1.57
CA MET A 95 10.49 -1.66 2.17
C MET A 95 10.85 -2.35 3.48
N GLY A 96 10.04 -3.30 3.96
CA GLY A 96 10.38 -4.05 5.16
C GLY A 96 10.06 -3.37 6.49
N ILE A 97 9.41 -2.19 6.51
CA ILE A 97 9.10 -1.45 7.74
C ILE A 97 7.96 -2.12 8.50
N ASP A 98 8.21 -2.55 9.73
CA ASP A 98 7.21 -3.19 10.59
C ASP A 98 6.61 -2.21 11.58
N ASN A 99 7.43 -1.28 12.08
CA ASN A 99 7.05 -0.33 13.13
C ASN A 99 7.32 1.10 12.66
N ALA A 100 6.30 1.97 12.68
CA ALA A 100 6.44 3.40 12.42
C ALA A 100 5.26 4.18 12.99
N ASN A 101 5.52 5.41 13.44
CA ASN A 101 4.48 6.40 13.72
C ASN A 101 4.35 7.33 12.52
N ILE A 102 3.13 7.58 12.06
CA ILE A 102 2.80 8.42 10.91
C ILE A 102 1.88 9.53 11.39
N TYR A 103 2.44 10.73 11.52
CA TYR A 103 1.74 11.93 11.93
C TYR A 103 1.20 12.65 10.70
N VAL A 104 -0.07 13.06 10.71
CA VAL A 104 -0.74 13.68 9.55
C VAL A 104 -1.59 14.86 10.03
N ASP A 105 -1.47 15.99 9.35
CA ASP A 105 -2.22 17.24 9.62
C ASP A 105 -3.54 17.35 8.83
N GLY A 106 -4.15 16.21 8.50
CA GLY A 106 -5.38 16.18 7.71
C GLY A 106 -6.04 14.80 7.65
N PRO A 107 -7.25 14.72 7.09
CA PRO A 107 -8.10 13.52 7.12
C PRO A 107 -7.75 12.44 6.11
N GLU A 108 -6.71 12.64 5.30
CA GLU A 108 -6.21 11.68 4.32
C GLU A 108 -4.70 11.80 4.17
N MET A 109 -4.05 10.85 3.51
CA MET A 109 -2.63 10.96 3.16
C MET A 109 -2.41 11.85 1.92
N PRO A 110 -1.26 12.54 1.79
CA PRO A 110 -0.94 13.27 0.56
C PRO A 110 -0.77 12.30 -0.60
N ILE A 111 -1.36 12.62 -1.76
CA ILE A 111 -1.35 11.73 -2.94
C ILE A 111 -0.01 11.71 -3.67
N LEU A 112 0.79 12.75 -3.49
CA LEU A 112 2.08 12.96 -4.16
C LEU A 112 1.91 12.92 -5.70
N ASP A 113 2.58 11.99 -6.38
CA ASP A 113 2.45 11.79 -7.83
C ASP A 113 1.42 10.71 -8.21
N GLY A 114 0.63 10.22 -7.24
CA GLY A 114 -0.34 9.15 -7.43
C GLY A 114 0.23 7.74 -7.28
N SER A 115 1.53 7.59 -7.04
CA SER A 115 2.22 6.31 -6.91
C SER A 115 2.87 6.16 -5.53
N SER A 116 3.62 5.07 -5.32
CA SER A 116 4.43 4.87 -4.12
C SER A 116 5.90 5.26 -4.31
N GLU A 117 6.31 5.70 -5.51
CA GLU A 117 7.72 5.92 -5.85
C GLU A 117 8.38 6.99 -4.98
N LEU A 118 7.70 8.12 -4.76
CA LEU A 118 8.23 9.20 -3.90
C LEU A 118 8.32 8.77 -2.43
N ILE A 119 7.41 7.91 -1.98
CA ILE A 119 7.42 7.33 -0.63
C ILE A 119 8.60 6.38 -0.48
N VAL A 120 8.82 5.50 -1.46
CA VAL A 120 9.99 4.61 -1.52
C VAL A 120 11.28 5.40 -1.50
N LYS A 121 11.42 6.44 -2.34
CA LYS A 121 12.62 7.31 -2.36
C LYS A 121 12.91 7.93 -0.99
N ALA A 122 11.88 8.39 -0.29
CA ALA A 122 12.01 8.94 1.06
C ALA A 122 12.44 7.87 2.08
N LEU A 123 11.85 6.67 2.03
CA LEU A 123 12.23 5.53 2.88
C LEU A 123 13.68 5.08 2.64
N LEU A 124 14.11 5.04 1.37
CA LEU A 124 15.50 4.74 1.00
C LEU A 124 16.48 5.76 1.60
N LYS A 125 16.11 7.06 1.58
CA LYS A 125 16.92 8.13 2.17
C LYS A 125 16.93 8.09 3.70
N ALA A 126 15.79 7.77 4.31
CA ALA A 126 15.61 7.69 5.77
C ALA A 126 16.43 6.56 6.41
N GLY A 127 16.73 5.50 5.65
CA GLY A 127 17.41 4.32 6.17
C GLY A 127 16.50 3.44 7.01
N GLN A 128 16.93 2.20 7.24
CA GLN A 128 16.21 1.19 8.01
C GLN A 128 17.13 0.62 9.09
N ARG A 129 16.60 0.40 10.30
CA ARG A 129 17.28 -0.31 11.38
C ARG A 129 16.46 -1.49 11.87
N GLN A 130 17.15 -2.58 12.20
CA GLN A 130 16.54 -3.72 12.87
C GLN A 130 16.29 -3.42 14.34
N GLN A 131 15.26 -4.05 14.88
CA GLN A 131 14.87 -4.02 16.28
C GLN A 131 15.08 -5.40 16.90
N LYS A 132 15.28 -5.48 18.21
CA LYS A 132 15.65 -6.73 18.92
C LYS A 132 14.45 -7.68 19.12
N TYR A 133 13.61 -7.86 18.10
CA TYR A 133 12.43 -8.71 18.16
C TYR A 133 12.17 -9.36 16.81
N PRO A 134 11.76 -10.64 16.77
CA PRO A 134 11.63 -11.32 15.50
C PRO A 134 10.38 -10.88 14.71
N ALA A 135 10.51 -10.80 13.39
CA ALA A 135 9.40 -10.50 12.51
C ALA A 135 8.49 -11.74 12.36
N SER A 136 7.20 -11.52 12.21
CA SER A 136 6.21 -12.57 11.96
C SER A 136 5.61 -12.44 10.56
N TYR A 137 5.01 -13.50 10.07
CA TYR A 137 4.26 -13.53 8.82
C TYR A 137 3.03 -14.43 8.94
N LEU A 138 2.04 -14.17 8.10
CA LEU A 138 0.80 -14.93 7.99
C LEU A 138 0.98 -15.99 6.90
N LYS A 139 1.08 -17.27 7.29
CA LYS A 139 1.14 -18.38 6.33
C LYS A 139 -0.26 -18.87 6.01
N ILE A 140 -0.63 -18.86 4.73
CA ILE A 140 -1.90 -19.38 4.26
C ILE A 140 -1.85 -20.91 4.16
N LEU A 141 -2.88 -21.58 4.68
CA LEU A 141 -2.96 -23.04 4.81
C LEU A 141 -3.98 -23.68 3.86
N LYS A 142 -5.02 -22.94 3.47
CA LYS A 142 -6.03 -23.37 2.49
C LYS A 142 -6.61 -22.16 1.77
N GLU A 143 -7.33 -22.42 0.68
CA GLU A 143 -8.01 -21.38 -0.10
C GLU A 143 -9.09 -20.68 0.75
N VAL A 144 -9.15 -19.35 0.63
CA VAL A 144 -10.29 -18.52 1.02
C VAL A 144 -10.69 -17.67 -0.18
N SER A 145 -11.97 -17.58 -0.49
CA SER A 145 -12.47 -16.85 -1.65
C SER A 145 -13.73 -16.06 -1.34
N ILE A 146 -13.92 -14.95 -2.06
CA ILE A 146 -15.17 -14.21 -2.09
C ILE A 146 -15.55 -13.88 -3.54
N ILE A 147 -16.85 -13.80 -3.78
CA ILE A 147 -17.44 -13.29 -5.02
C ILE A 147 -18.52 -12.26 -4.66
N ASN A 148 -18.54 -11.17 -5.40
CA ASN A 148 -19.57 -10.14 -5.31
C ASN A 148 -20.62 -10.35 -6.40
N GLU A 149 -21.82 -9.79 -6.19
CA GLU A 149 -22.95 -9.91 -7.12
C GLU A 149 -22.65 -9.34 -8.52
N ASN A 150 -21.74 -8.37 -8.61
CA ASN A 150 -21.29 -7.77 -9.87
C ASN A 150 -20.26 -8.63 -10.64
N GLY A 151 -19.98 -9.85 -10.16
CA GLY A 151 -19.04 -10.80 -10.76
C GLY A 151 -17.56 -10.54 -10.43
N ALA A 152 -17.24 -9.49 -9.67
CA ALA A 152 -15.89 -9.30 -9.14
C ALA A 152 -15.60 -10.37 -8.07
N TRP A 153 -14.39 -10.94 -8.08
CA TRP A 153 -14.01 -11.99 -7.13
C TRP A 153 -12.54 -11.87 -6.76
N ALA A 154 -12.22 -12.34 -5.55
CA ALA A 154 -10.85 -12.50 -5.11
C ALA A 154 -10.70 -13.78 -4.30
N ARG A 155 -9.51 -14.39 -4.35
CA ARG A 155 -9.16 -15.55 -3.53
C ARG A 155 -7.71 -15.46 -3.09
N ILE A 156 -7.42 -16.13 -1.99
CA ILE A 156 -6.07 -16.31 -1.48
C ILE A 156 -5.78 -17.80 -1.32
N ASN A 157 -4.68 -18.24 -1.91
CA ASN A 157 -4.22 -19.63 -1.94
C ASN A 157 -2.91 -19.80 -1.16
N PRO A 158 -2.62 -21.00 -0.63
CA PRO A 158 -1.30 -21.31 -0.07
C PRO A 158 -0.19 -21.05 -1.09
N SER A 159 0.82 -20.29 -0.69
CA SER A 159 2.09 -20.14 -1.41
C SER A 159 3.23 -19.95 -0.41
N SER A 160 4.46 -20.24 -0.85
CA SER A 160 5.69 -20.02 -0.09
C SER A 160 6.14 -18.56 -0.06
N ASN A 161 5.57 -17.69 -0.89
CA ASN A 161 5.86 -16.26 -0.97
C ASN A 161 4.57 -15.45 -1.18
N LEU A 162 4.68 -14.12 -1.20
CA LEU A 162 3.60 -13.26 -1.68
C LEU A 162 3.60 -13.25 -3.23
N GLU A 163 2.50 -13.70 -3.81
CA GLU A 163 2.25 -13.66 -5.25
C GLU A 163 0.91 -13.00 -5.53
N LEU A 164 0.81 -12.26 -6.64
CA LEU A 164 -0.42 -11.62 -7.09
C LEU A 164 -0.70 -12.03 -8.54
N SER A 165 -1.94 -12.43 -8.84
CA SER A 165 -2.47 -12.58 -10.20
C SER A 165 -3.72 -11.73 -10.32
N LEU A 166 -3.60 -10.54 -10.90
CA LEU A 166 -4.70 -9.58 -10.96
C LEU A 166 -5.14 -9.40 -12.40
N HIS A 167 -6.45 -9.36 -12.60
CA HIS A 167 -7.08 -9.08 -13.89
C HIS A 167 -8.07 -7.94 -13.72
N ILE A 168 -7.78 -6.79 -14.33
CA ILE A 168 -8.72 -5.65 -14.41
C ILE A 168 -9.48 -5.72 -15.73
N ASP A 169 -10.70 -5.19 -15.73
CA ASP A 169 -11.58 -5.16 -16.90
C ASP A 169 -12.38 -3.86 -16.84
N PHE A 170 -11.79 -2.81 -17.43
CA PHE A 170 -12.39 -1.48 -17.49
C PHE A 170 -13.06 -1.27 -18.86
N PRO A 171 -14.22 -0.59 -18.89
CA PRO A 171 -14.98 -0.39 -20.12
C PRO A 171 -14.32 0.56 -21.11
N ASP A 172 -13.48 1.50 -20.65
CA ASP A 172 -12.74 2.39 -21.53
C ASP A 172 -11.53 1.65 -22.12
N PRO A 173 -11.37 1.55 -23.45
CA PRO A 173 -10.30 0.78 -24.08
C PRO A 173 -8.89 1.34 -23.83
N GLY A 174 -8.77 2.57 -23.32
CA GLY A 174 -7.48 3.15 -22.91
C GLY A 174 -6.93 2.51 -21.64
N ILE A 175 -7.80 1.85 -20.86
CA ILE A 175 -7.42 0.97 -19.75
C ILE A 175 -7.64 -0.48 -20.19
N GLY A 176 -8.88 -0.79 -20.60
CA GLY A 176 -9.30 -2.09 -21.12
C GLY A 176 -9.11 -3.24 -20.13
N GLN A 177 -8.83 -4.41 -20.70
CA GLN A 177 -8.46 -5.59 -19.95
C GLN A 177 -6.94 -5.68 -19.83
N GLN A 178 -6.48 -5.83 -18.59
CA GLN A 178 -5.05 -6.00 -18.32
C GLN A 178 -4.89 -7.07 -17.24
N LYS A 179 -3.85 -7.89 -17.40
CA LYS A 179 -3.49 -8.93 -16.44
C LYS A 179 -2.04 -8.76 -16.00
N ILE A 180 -1.78 -8.97 -14.72
CA ILE A 180 -0.44 -9.11 -14.17
C ILE A 180 -0.33 -10.39 -13.36
N ASP A 181 0.75 -11.13 -13.56
CA ASP A 181 1.22 -12.20 -12.67
C ASP A 181 2.55 -11.70 -12.06
N TYR A 182 2.59 -11.54 -10.74
CA TYR A 182 3.66 -10.86 -10.04
C TYR A 182 4.09 -11.64 -8.79
N SER A 183 5.37 -12.03 -8.75
CA SER A 183 6.01 -12.54 -7.54
C SER A 183 6.73 -11.39 -6.83
N PHE A 184 6.33 -11.11 -5.60
CA PHE A 184 6.89 -9.99 -4.85
C PHE A 184 8.35 -10.25 -4.48
N THR A 185 9.18 -9.24 -4.66
CA THR A 185 10.43 -9.00 -3.93
C THR A 185 10.54 -7.50 -3.68
N THR A 186 11.35 -7.06 -2.72
CA THR A 186 11.59 -5.62 -2.51
C THR A 186 12.12 -4.94 -3.78
N SER A 187 13.09 -5.54 -4.47
CA SER A 187 13.65 -4.97 -5.71
C SER A 187 12.62 -4.91 -6.84
N SER A 188 11.88 -6.00 -7.07
CA SER A 188 10.85 -6.01 -8.13
C SER A 188 9.72 -5.01 -7.85
N TYR A 189 9.40 -4.75 -6.58
CA TYR A 189 8.43 -3.71 -6.22
C TYR A 189 8.94 -2.31 -6.59
N ILE A 190 10.17 -1.98 -6.18
CA ILE A 190 10.77 -0.67 -6.43
C ILE A 190 10.79 -0.39 -7.94
N GLU A 191 11.25 -1.37 -8.72
CA GLU A 191 11.42 -1.22 -10.17
C GLU A 191 10.11 -1.22 -10.95
N THR A 192 9.12 -2.02 -10.53
CA THR A 192 8.00 -2.38 -11.43
C THR A 192 6.60 -2.10 -10.89
N ILE A 193 6.46 -1.82 -9.60
CA ILE A 193 5.15 -1.56 -8.96
C ILE A 193 5.09 -0.14 -8.39
N SER A 194 6.12 0.28 -7.66
CA SER A 194 6.16 1.58 -6.98
C SER A 194 5.91 2.79 -7.89
N PRO A 195 6.34 2.80 -9.18
CA PRO A 195 6.08 3.92 -10.09
C PRO A 195 4.65 3.98 -10.64
N ALA A 196 3.82 2.96 -10.43
CA ALA A 196 2.50 2.88 -11.04
C ALA A 196 1.51 3.85 -10.38
N ARG A 197 1.11 4.88 -11.13
CA ARG A 197 0.20 5.92 -10.63
C ARG A 197 -1.24 5.43 -10.58
N THR A 198 -1.99 6.03 -9.67
CA THR A 198 -3.45 5.92 -9.64
C THR A 198 -4.06 6.44 -10.92
N PHE A 199 -5.29 6.02 -11.20
CA PHE A 199 -5.92 6.30 -12.49
C PHE A 199 -7.43 6.45 -12.37
N CYS A 200 -8.01 7.21 -13.28
CA CYS A 200 -9.46 7.38 -13.39
C CYS A 200 -9.91 7.58 -14.84
N MET A 201 -11.19 7.37 -15.08
CA MET A 201 -11.85 7.75 -16.34
C MET A 201 -12.39 9.18 -16.21
N LEU A 202 -12.13 10.04 -17.19
CA LEU A 202 -12.52 11.46 -17.15
C LEU A 202 -14.02 11.63 -16.91
N ARG A 203 -14.84 10.79 -17.56
CA ARG A 203 -16.31 10.79 -17.41
C ARG A 203 -16.80 10.57 -15.96
N ASP A 204 -15.99 9.96 -15.11
CA ASP A 204 -16.35 9.71 -13.70
C ASP A 204 -15.94 10.88 -12.80
N VAL A 205 -15.03 11.76 -13.25
CA VAL A 205 -14.44 12.84 -12.43
C VAL A 205 -15.49 13.82 -11.94
N GLU A 206 -16.41 14.24 -12.81
CA GLU A 206 -17.48 15.18 -12.43
C GLU A 206 -18.37 14.58 -11.31
N ASN A 207 -18.75 13.31 -11.44
CA ASN A 207 -19.54 12.61 -10.42
C ASN A 207 -18.76 12.46 -9.10
N MET A 208 -17.46 12.14 -9.18
CA MET A 208 -16.60 12.08 -7.99
C MET A 208 -16.55 13.44 -7.29
N GLN A 209 -16.36 14.53 -8.03
CA GLN A 209 -16.29 15.89 -7.49
C GLN A 209 -17.62 16.34 -6.87
N HIS A 210 -18.74 16.04 -7.51
CA HIS A 210 -20.08 16.26 -6.93
C HIS A 210 -20.31 15.46 -5.64
N ALA A 211 -19.75 14.25 -5.53
CA ALA A 211 -19.77 13.45 -4.30
C ALA A 211 -18.75 13.91 -3.25
N GLY A 212 -18.01 14.99 -3.49
CA GLY A 212 -17.02 15.53 -2.57
C GLY A 212 -15.64 14.84 -2.64
N LEU A 213 -15.40 14.00 -3.65
CA LEU A 213 -14.17 13.24 -3.89
C LEU A 213 -13.37 13.83 -5.06
N ALA A 214 -12.14 13.37 -5.24
CA ALA A 214 -11.23 13.75 -6.33
C ALA A 214 -11.01 15.28 -6.51
N LYS A 215 -11.15 16.09 -5.45
CA LYS A 215 -10.97 17.55 -5.51
C LYS A 215 -9.51 17.98 -5.67
N GLY A 216 -8.57 17.12 -5.27
CA GLY A 216 -7.12 17.33 -5.44
C GLY A 216 -6.53 16.56 -6.62
N GLY A 217 -7.35 15.86 -7.41
CA GLY A 217 -6.91 15.09 -8.56
C GLY A 217 -6.44 16.00 -9.71
N THR A 218 -5.27 15.70 -10.26
CA THR A 218 -4.67 16.41 -11.39
C THR A 218 -3.95 15.42 -12.31
N LEU A 219 -3.56 15.86 -13.52
CA LEU A 219 -2.73 15.04 -14.40
C LEU A 219 -1.31 14.78 -13.86
N GLU A 220 -0.88 15.52 -12.84
CA GLU A 220 0.41 15.32 -12.18
C GLU A 220 0.36 14.17 -11.16
N ASN A 221 -0.83 13.85 -10.65
CA ASN A 221 -1.02 12.87 -9.58
C ASN A 221 -1.99 11.73 -9.90
N ALA A 222 -2.51 11.66 -11.12
CA ALA A 222 -3.33 10.56 -11.60
C ALA A 222 -3.21 10.41 -13.12
N VAL A 223 -3.24 9.17 -13.59
CA VAL A 223 -3.46 8.86 -15.01
C VAL A 223 -4.94 9.08 -15.34
N VAL A 224 -5.23 9.97 -16.28
CA VAL A 224 -6.62 10.25 -16.68
C VAL A 224 -6.85 9.72 -18.08
N VAL A 225 -7.88 8.89 -18.22
CA VAL A 225 -8.24 8.25 -19.49
C VAL A 225 -9.58 8.78 -19.98
N ASP A 226 -9.66 9.11 -21.26
CA ASP A 226 -10.90 9.52 -21.90
C ASP A 226 -11.03 8.90 -23.30
N ASN A 227 -12.06 8.08 -23.49
CA ASN A 227 -12.46 7.51 -24.78
C ASN A 227 -11.31 6.84 -25.52
N GLY A 228 -10.53 6.01 -24.83
CA GLY A 228 -9.39 5.30 -25.40
C GLY A 228 -8.06 6.07 -25.38
N LYS A 229 -8.04 7.32 -24.90
CA LYS A 229 -6.85 8.18 -24.90
C LYS A 229 -6.35 8.43 -23.48
N ILE A 230 -5.04 8.35 -23.31
CA ILE A 230 -4.36 8.82 -22.10
C ILE A 230 -4.15 10.33 -22.22
N LEU A 231 -4.65 11.10 -21.26
CA LEU A 231 -4.59 12.57 -21.29
C LEU A 231 -3.27 13.14 -20.75
N ASN A 232 -2.53 12.37 -19.96
CA ASN A 232 -1.26 12.79 -19.39
C ASN A 232 -0.21 13.01 -20.50
N GLU A 233 0.47 14.16 -20.46
CA GLU A 233 1.66 14.37 -21.29
C GLU A 233 2.73 13.32 -20.95
N GLY A 234 3.31 12.70 -21.98
CA GLY A 234 4.23 11.56 -21.82
C GLY A 234 3.55 10.19 -21.64
N GLY A 235 2.22 10.15 -21.50
CA GLY A 235 1.44 8.91 -21.46
C GLY A 235 1.64 8.09 -20.18
N LEU A 236 1.64 6.76 -20.34
CA LEU A 236 1.85 5.82 -19.24
C LEU A 236 3.34 5.62 -18.96
N ARG A 237 3.69 5.39 -17.68
CA ARG A 237 5.05 5.00 -17.27
C ARG A 237 5.38 3.56 -17.69
N MET A 238 4.36 2.70 -17.75
CA MET A 238 4.41 1.33 -18.25
C MET A 238 3.11 1.02 -19.01
N ASN A 239 3.15 0.17 -20.04
CA ASN A 239 1.97 -0.17 -20.83
C ASN A 239 0.81 -0.73 -19.99
N ASP A 240 1.13 -1.42 -18.91
CA ASP A 240 0.23 -2.07 -17.94
C ASP A 240 0.18 -1.31 -16.59
N GLU A 241 0.40 0.01 -16.61
CA GLU A 241 0.44 0.86 -15.40
C GLU A 241 -0.82 0.73 -14.53
N CYS A 242 -2.01 0.60 -15.13
CA CYS A 242 -3.27 0.51 -14.39
C CYS A 242 -3.38 -0.78 -13.55
N VAL A 243 -3.03 -1.95 -14.12
CA VAL A 243 -3.06 -3.21 -13.36
C VAL A 243 -1.91 -3.29 -12.34
N ARG A 244 -0.75 -2.69 -12.64
CA ARG A 244 0.35 -2.54 -11.68
C ARG A 244 -0.03 -1.68 -10.49
N HIS A 245 -0.79 -0.62 -10.73
CA HIS A 245 -1.34 0.19 -9.64
C HIS A 245 -2.33 -0.62 -8.80
N LYS A 246 -3.15 -1.49 -9.40
CA LYS A 246 -3.99 -2.41 -8.61
C LYS A 246 -3.20 -3.46 -7.81
N ALA A 247 -2.01 -3.83 -8.26
CA ALA A 247 -1.08 -4.61 -7.45
C ALA A 247 -0.52 -3.79 -6.28
N LEU A 248 -0.16 -2.51 -6.51
CA LEU A 248 0.26 -1.56 -5.47
C LEU A 248 -0.82 -1.41 -4.39
N ASP A 249 -2.07 -1.12 -4.77
CA ASP A 249 -3.24 -1.01 -3.89
C ASP A 249 -3.41 -2.28 -3.06
N CYS A 250 -3.43 -3.44 -3.72
CA CYS A 250 -3.62 -4.73 -3.08
C CYS A 250 -2.55 -4.97 -2.01
N MET A 251 -1.27 -4.71 -2.31
CA MET A 251 -0.19 -4.87 -1.32
C MET A 251 -0.36 -3.97 -0.10
N GLY A 252 -0.84 -2.73 -0.29
CA GLY A 252 -1.16 -1.82 0.81
C GLY A 252 -2.28 -2.35 1.70
N ASP A 253 -3.36 -2.84 1.09
CA ASP A 253 -4.50 -3.41 1.80
C ASP A 253 -4.12 -4.69 2.56
N LEU A 254 -3.36 -5.60 1.95
CA LEU A 254 -2.89 -6.84 2.58
C LEU A 254 -2.07 -6.57 3.84
N PHE A 255 -1.31 -5.46 3.87
CA PHE A 255 -0.47 -5.11 5.01
C PHE A 255 -1.28 -4.68 6.25
N LEU A 256 -2.59 -4.43 6.12
CA LEU A 256 -3.48 -4.23 7.26
C LEU A 256 -3.69 -5.48 8.11
N THR A 257 -3.22 -6.65 7.66
CA THR A 257 -3.08 -7.83 8.55
C THR A 257 -1.99 -7.63 9.63
N GLY A 258 -1.20 -6.55 9.55
CA GLY A 258 -0.16 -6.20 10.51
C GLY A 258 1.16 -6.96 10.30
N MET A 259 1.23 -7.83 9.29
CA MET A 259 2.41 -8.61 8.96
C MET A 259 2.40 -9.03 7.49
N PRO A 260 3.54 -9.47 6.92
CA PRO A 260 3.56 -10.03 5.58
C PRO A 260 2.72 -11.29 5.44
N ILE A 261 2.10 -11.46 4.27
CA ILE A 261 1.32 -12.65 3.93
C ILE A 261 2.13 -13.54 2.98
N PHE A 262 2.15 -14.84 3.28
CA PHE A 262 2.74 -15.87 2.43
C PHE A 262 1.60 -16.67 1.83
N GLY A 263 1.26 -16.29 0.60
CA GLY A 263 0.07 -16.73 -0.11
C GLY A 263 -0.01 -16.09 -1.49
N LYS A 264 -0.79 -16.71 -2.37
CA LYS A 264 -1.07 -16.20 -3.71
C LYS A 264 -2.45 -15.56 -3.74
N ILE A 265 -2.52 -14.27 -4.04
CA ILE A 265 -3.78 -13.58 -4.31
C ILE A 265 -4.10 -13.72 -5.79
N GLU A 266 -5.34 -14.07 -6.09
CA GLU A 266 -5.89 -14.00 -7.44
C GLU A 266 -7.18 -13.18 -7.40
N ALA A 267 -7.34 -12.23 -8.31
CA ALA A 267 -8.54 -11.40 -8.34
C ALA A 267 -8.93 -10.94 -9.74
N PHE A 268 -10.23 -10.85 -9.97
CA PHE A 268 -10.84 -10.26 -11.15
C PHE A 268 -11.65 -9.03 -10.76
N ARG A 269 -11.41 -7.92 -11.47
CA ARG A 269 -11.93 -6.58 -11.14
C ARG A 269 -11.65 -6.20 -9.68
N PRO A 270 -10.38 -6.23 -9.24
CA PRO A 270 -10.01 -5.94 -7.86
C PRO A 270 -10.33 -4.48 -7.45
N GLY A 271 -10.56 -4.29 -6.16
CA GLY A 271 -10.70 -2.98 -5.52
C GLY A 271 -10.70 -3.12 -4.00
N HIS A 272 -10.47 -2.02 -3.27
CA HIS A 272 -10.28 -2.04 -1.82
C HIS A 272 -11.39 -2.79 -1.07
N ALA A 273 -12.66 -2.51 -1.36
CA ALA A 273 -13.78 -3.19 -0.71
C ALA A 273 -13.74 -4.73 -0.88
N LEU A 274 -13.34 -5.21 -2.05
CA LEU A 274 -13.21 -6.65 -2.33
C LEU A 274 -12.02 -7.25 -1.57
N THR A 275 -10.87 -6.57 -1.59
CA THR A 275 -9.65 -7.00 -0.87
C THR A 275 -9.88 -7.04 0.63
N LEU A 276 -10.48 -5.99 1.21
CA LEU A 276 -10.80 -5.92 2.63
C LEU A 276 -11.82 -6.99 3.03
N LYS A 277 -12.83 -7.26 2.19
CA LYS A 277 -13.78 -8.36 2.43
C LYS A 277 -13.06 -9.72 2.45
N LEU A 278 -12.11 -9.95 1.53
CA LEU A 278 -11.26 -11.16 1.54
C LEU A 278 -10.50 -11.30 2.86
N LEU A 279 -9.86 -10.22 3.30
CA LEU A 279 -9.08 -10.21 4.53
C LEU A 279 -9.94 -10.44 5.76
N HIS A 280 -11.12 -9.82 5.85
CA HIS A 280 -12.07 -10.10 6.93
C HIS A 280 -12.50 -11.57 6.95
N THR A 281 -12.83 -12.15 5.79
CA THR A 281 -13.17 -13.58 5.68
C THR A 281 -12.01 -14.48 6.07
N LEU A 282 -10.79 -14.19 5.60
CA LEU A 282 -9.58 -14.91 5.96
C LEU A 282 -9.33 -14.85 7.47
N MET A 283 -9.40 -13.67 8.07
CA MET A 283 -9.08 -13.45 9.47
C MET A 283 -10.10 -14.06 10.42
N ALA A 284 -11.34 -14.25 9.96
CA ALA A 284 -12.41 -14.96 10.67
C ALA A 284 -12.20 -16.49 10.66
N ASP A 285 -11.64 -17.07 9.59
CA ASP A 285 -11.33 -18.49 9.52
C ASP A 285 -9.93 -18.81 10.07
N LYS A 286 -9.85 -19.10 11.38
CA LYS A 286 -8.58 -19.46 12.04
C LYS A 286 -7.94 -20.76 11.53
N SER A 287 -8.66 -21.58 10.76
CA SER A 287 -8.08 -22.77 10.13
C SER A 287 -7.42 -22.46 8.78
N ALA A 288 -7.64 -21.27 8.22
CA ALA A 288 -7.11 -20.86 6.94
C ALA A 288 -5.67 -20.34 6.98
N TYR A 289 -5.15 -20.01 8.17
CA TYR A 289 -3.81 -19.46 8.32
C TYR A 289 -3.14 -19.83 9.64
N VAL A 290 -1.84 -19.59 9.71
CA VAL A 290 -1.07 -19.62 10.96
C VAL A 290 -0.07 -18.48 10.96
N VAL A 291 0.09 -17.82 12.11
CA VAL A 291 1.17 -16.85 12.31
C VAL A 291 2.46 -17.62 12.58
N LYS A 292 3.50 -17.31 11.83
CA LYS A 292 4.82 -17.91 11.97
C LYS A 292 5.84 -16.82 12.19
N THR A 293 6.86 -17.12 12.97
CA THR A 293 8.05 -16.28 13.08
C THR A 293 8.93 -16.54 11.87
N ILE A 294 9.49 -15.49 11.28
CA ILE A 294 10.48 -15.64 10.21
C ILE A 294 11.73 -16.31 10.83
N SER A 295 12.06 -17.52 10.38
CA SER A 295 13.25 -18.29 10.78
C SER A 295 14.14 -18.56 9.57
N GLU A 296 15.35 -19.09 9.82
CA GLU A 296 16.35 -19.38 8.78
C GLU A 296 15.84 -20.31 7.66
N ASP A 297 14.86 -21.16 7.96
CA ASP A 297 14.28 -22.14 7.03
C ASP A 297 13.23 -21.56 6.05
N VAL A 298 12.81 -20.31 6.25
CA VAL A 298 11.82 -19.64 5.41
C VAL A 298 12.39 -18.28 4.98
N ALA A 299 13.00 -18.24 3.80
CA ALA A 299 13.50 -17.00 3.24
C ALA A 299 12.33 -16.07 2.86
N PRO A 300 12.12 -14.92 3.52
CA PRO A 300 11.09 -13.99 3.09
C PRO A 300 11.54 -13.26 1.82
N ALA A 301 10.60 -13.04 0.91
CA ALA A 301 10.82 -12.18 -0.25
C ALA A 301 10.92 -10.67 0.10
N ARG A 302 10.58 -10.31 1.35
CA ARG A 302 10.70 -8.96 1.92
C ARG A 302 12.11 -8.78 2.47
N GLY A 303 12.93 -7.98 1.81
CA GLY A 303 14.34 -7.80 2.16
C GLY A 303 14.59 -6.58 3.04
N PHE A 304 15.61 -6.66 3.91
CA PHE A 304 16.34 -5.47 4.32
C PHE A 304 16.92 -4.84 3.07
N VAL A 305 16.61 -3.58 2.80
CA VAL A 305 17.51 -2.83 1.93
C VAL A 305 18.62 -2.36 2.85
N ASN A 306 19.81 -2.94 2.71
CA ASN A 306 21.00 -2.45 3.39
C ASN A 306 21.35 -1.11 2.75
N LEU A 307 20.62 -0.07 3.14
CA LEU A 307 20.73 1.26 2.56
C LEU A 307 22.12 1.76 2.95
N PRO A 308 23.04 1.94 2.00
CA PRO A 308 24.37 2.38 2.36
C PRO A 308 24.25 3.73 3.06
N LYS A 309 24.71 3.78 4.32
CA LYS A 309 25.19 5.04 4.89
C LYS A 309 26.49 5.38 4.17
N SER A 310 26.41 6.02 3.01
CA SER A 310 27.54 6.76 2.43
C SER A 310 27.00 7.76 1.42
N ALA A 311 27.36 9.03 1.40
CA ALA A 311 28.16 9.85 2.30
C ALA A 311 27.77 11.30 1.97
N ALA A 312 28.02 12.23 2.89
CA ALA A 312 28.03 13.64 2.58
C ALA A 312 28.88 13.91 1.32
N ALA A 313 28.27 14.52 0.29
CA ALA A 313 28.85 15.50 -0.64
C ALA A 313 27.93 15.63 -1.87
N ILE A 314 27.04 16.63 -1.85
CA ILE A 314 26.64 17.30 -3.09
C ILE A 314 27.57 18.53 -3.14
N PRO A 315 28.49 18.64 -4.10
CA PRO A 315 29.18 19.91 -4.31
C PRO A 315 28.17 20.93 -4.85
N ALA A 316 28.36 22.18 -4.42
CA ALA A 316 27.53 23.34 -4.72
C ALA A 316 27.21 23.53 -6.21
#